data_AF-A0A7S3X036-F1
#
_entry.id   AF-A0A7S3X036-F1
#
_cell.length_a   1.000
_cell.length_b   1.000
_cell.length_c   1.000
_cell.angle_alpha   90.00
_cell.angle_beta   90.00
_cell.angle_gamma   90.00
#
_symmetry.space_group_name_H-M   'P 1'
#
loop_
_entity.id
_entity.type
_entity.pdbx_description
1 polymer ?
#
loop_
_entity_poly.entity_id
_entity_poly.type
_entity_poly.pdbx_seq_one_letter_code
_entity_poly.pdbx_strand_id
1 'polypeptide(L)'
;NRQKASRRPDPTMALALSALPLSLSLNAPLAAAPASRAAVSMQAYGAVAPTAYGESVASSRRGMAGPATDSSILVQGGSLRTWSYRSPSVEQVQVVLSTEGRPLDADIELWQGPDNTPCKMRVYVENGQLRPFSAVVETPRGPNTIAIRNIGQIEFPLAANVVAENVDVPSAECLDTRMTIQGGALRTYPFDPSVD
;
A
#
# COMPACT_ATOMS: atom_id res chain seq x y z
N ASN A 1 77.30 23.29 -13.63
CA ASN A 1 75.84 23.45 -13.84
C ASN A 1 75.20 23.99 -12.57
N ARG A 2 74.92 25.28 -12.38
CA ARG A 2 73.89 26.11 -13.06
C ARG A 2 72.58 25.32 -13.21
N GLN A 3 71.40 25.73 -12.75
CA GLN A 3 70.90 27.00 -12.22
C GLN A 3 69.54 26.72 -11.54
N LYS A 4 69.24 27.49 -10.50
CA LYS A 4 67.92 27.72 -9.89
C LYS A 4 66.88 28.15 -10.95
N ALA A 5 65.68 27.59 -10.93
CA ALA A 5 64.45 28.16 -11.53
C ALA A 5 63.56 28.64 -10.35
N SER A 6 63.40 29.95 -10.10
CA SER A 6 62.47 30.93 -10.75
C SER A 6 61.00 30.57 -10.47
N ARG A 7 60.34 31.04 -9.41
CA ARG A 7 59.79 32.39 -9.06
C ARG A 7 58.62 32.87 -9.96
N ARG A 8 57.41 32.63 -9.42
CA ARG A 8 56.18 33.48 -9.35
C ARG A 8 55.20 33.56 -10.55
N PRO A 9 53.91 33.90 -10.24
CA PRO A 9 52.71 33.41 -10.92
C PRO A 9 51.99 34.50 -11.74
N ASP A 10 51.07 34.10 -12.63
CA ASP A 10 50.05 34.94 -13.29
C ASP A 10 48.94 34.03 -13.88
N PRO A 11 47.74 34.54 -14.24
CA PRO A 11 46.92 35.55 -13.58
C PRO A 11 45.46 35.10 -13.39
N THR A 12 44.81 35.70 -12.40
CA THR A 12 43.36 35.71 -12.16
C THR A 12 42.61 36.30 -13.36
N MET A 13 41.56 35.65 -13.85
CA MET A 13 40.41 36.35 -14.46
C MET A 13 39.12 35.55 -14.31
N ALA A 14 38.10 36.29 -13.88
CA ALA A 14 36.85 35.85 -13.31
C ALA A 14 35.87 35.27 -14.34
N LEU A 15 35.14 34.23 -13.95
CA LEU A 15 33.91 33.85 -14.61
C LEU A 15 32.85 34.93 -14.33
N ALA A 16 32.55 35.73 -15.36
CA ALA A 16 31.46 36.69 -15.34
C ALA A 16 30.11 35.96 -15.49
N LEU A 17 29.29 36.09 -14.45
CA LEU A 17 27.90 35.66 -14.40
C LEU A 17 27.05 36.68 -15.20
N SER A 18 26.59 36.33 -16.40
CA SER A 18 25.70 37.21 -17.17
C SER A 18 24.24 36.99 -16.78
N ALA A 19 23.72 37.90 -15.96
CA ALA A 19 22.29 38.05 -15.69
C ALA A 19 21.63 38.80 -16.86
N LEU A 20 20.56 38.24 -17.41
CA LEU A 20 19.68 38.92 -18.37
C LEU A 20 18.68 39.80 -17.61
N PRO A 21 18.51 41.10 -17.95
CA PRO A 21 17.42 41.90 -17.44
C PRO A 21 16.16 41.70 -18.29
N LEU A 22 15.10 41.14 -17.69
CA LEU A 22 13.77 41.16 -18.29
C LEU A 22 13.11 42.51 -17.97
N SER A 23 12.74 43.21 -19.04
CA SER A 23 12.26 44.60 -19.06
C SER A 23 10.88 44.81 -18.41
N LEU A 24 10.71 46.05 -17.92
CA LEU A 24 9.59 46.62 -17.19
C LEU A 24 8.18 46.45 -17.81
N SER A 25 7.24 46.37 -16.87
CA SER A 25 5.78 46.55 -16.95
C SER A 25 5.28 47.78 -17.71
N LEU A 26 4.13 47.66 -18.38
CA LEU A 26 2.89 48.42 -18.14
C LEU A 26 1.82 48.01 -19.20
N ASN A 27 0.70 47.41 -18.77
CA ASN A 27 -0.65 47.85 -19.16
C ASN A 27 -1.73 46.99 -18.50
N ALA A 28 -2.56 47.65 -17.68
CA ALA A 28 -3.95 47.27 -17.39
C ALA A 28 -4.80 48.43 -17.94
N PRO A 29 -6.09 48.27 -18.32
CA PRO A 29 -7.09 47.61 -17.48
C PRO A 29 -8.24 46.89 -18.21
N LEU A 30 -9.19 46.41 -17.38
CA LEU A 30 -10.63 46.32 -17.62
C LEU A 30 -11.20 44.97 -18.11
N ALA A 31 -11.65 44.15 -17.16
CA ALA A 31 -12.83 43.30 -17.33
C ALA A 31 -13.49 43.07 -15.96
N ALA A 32 -14.51 43.87 -15.66
CA ALA A 32 -15.40 43.64 -14.53
C ALA A 32 -16.45 42.60 -14.95
N ALA A 33 -16.47 41.44 -14.30
CA ALA A 33 -17.53 40.45 -14.46
C ALA A 33 -18.66 40.72 -13.46
N PRO A 34 -19.93 40.82 -13.88
CA PRO A 34 -21.06 40.75 -12.97
C PRO A 34 -21.43 39.28 -12.71
N ALA A 35 -21.22 38.80 -11.48
CA ALA A 35 -21.84 37.57 -11.01
C ALA A 35 -23.30 37.88 -10.58
N SER A 36 -24.26 37.54 -11.43
CA SER A 36 -25.68 37.56 -11.09
C SER A 36 -26.00 36.41 -10.13
N ARG A 37 -26.37 36.77 -8.89
CA ARG A 37 -27.02 35.85 -7.93
C ARG A 37 -28.41 35.52 -8.46
N ALA A 38 -28.58 34.33 -9.03
CA ALA A 38 -29.90 33.75 -9.22
C ALA A 38 -30.36 33.13 -7.89
N ALA A 39 -31.32 33.78 -7.25
CA ALA A 39 -32.15 33.14 -6.24
C ALA A 39 -33.14 32.21 -6.97
N VAL A 40 -33.15 30.93 -6.63
CA VAL A 40 -34.24 30.02 -7.02
C VAL A 40 -34.86 29.45 -5.74
N SER A 41 -36.18 29.56 -5.76
CA SER A 41 -37.20 29.31 -4.75
C SER A 41 -37.18 27.92 -4.13
N MET A 42 -37.41 27.88 -2.82
CA MET A 42 -37.99 26.74 -2.10
C MET A 42 -39.26 26.26 -2.80
N GLN A 43 -39.25 25.03 -3.30
CA GLN A 43 -40.46 24.28 -3.63
C GLN A 43 -40.53 23.02 -2.76
N ALA A 44 -41.75 22.80 -2.29
CA ALA A 44 -42.11 21.97 -1.15
C ALA A 44 -41.89 20.47 -1.33
N TYR A 45 -41.51 19.86 -0.21
CA TYR A 45 -41.70 18.49 0.25
C TYR A 45 -42.43 17.52 -0.69
N GLY A 46 -41.65 16.62 -1.31
CA GLY A 46 -42.09 15.33 -1.85
C GLY A 46 -41.22 14.24 -1.24
N ALA A 47 -41.84 13.29 -0.54
CA ALA A 47 -41.18 12.20 0.16
C ALA A 47 -40.34 11.31 -0.77
N VAL A 48 -39.08 11.08 -0.40
CA VAL A 48 -38.26 10.01 -0.97
C VAL A 48 -37.64 9.27 0.21
N ALA A 49 -38.05 8.02 0.38
CA ALA A 49 -37.55 7.12 1.42
C ALA A 49 -36.02 6.99 1.29
N PRO A 50 -35.25 7.01 2.39
CA PRO A 50 -33.82 6.75 2.32
C PRO A 50 -33.63 5.28 1.92
N THR A 51 -33.03 5.07 0.74
CA THR A 51 -32.40 3.82 0.37
C THR A 51 -31.36 3.49 1.43
N ALA A 52 -31.62 2.40 2.15
CA ALA A 52 -30.74 1.87 3.17
C ALA A 52 -29.35 1.62 2.58
N TYR A 53 -28.36 2.32 3.12
CA TYR A 53 -26.97 1.91 3.05
C TYR A 53 -26.91 0.52 3.71
N GLY A 54 -26.48 -0.49 2.94
CA GLY A 54 -26.28 -1.85 3.45
C GLY A 54 -25.07 -1.87 4.37
N GLU A 55 -25.25 -1.46 5.62
CA GLU A 55 -24.31 -1.69 6.70
C GLU A 55 -24.45 -3.15 7.14
N SER A 56 -23.48 -3.98 6.78
CA SER A 56 -23.41 -5.37 7.26
C SER A 56 -23.09 -5.35 8.76
N VAL A 57 -24.12 -5.21 9.58
CA VAL A 57 -24.04 -5.39 11.03
C VAL A 57 -23.77 -6.86 11.34
N ALA A 58 -22.54 -7.17 11.75
CA ALA A 58 -22.18 -8.47 12.30
C ALA A 58 -23.07 -8.73 13.53
N SER A 59 -24.07 -9.59 13.36
CA SER A 59 -24.95 -10.00 14.43
C SER A 59 -24.17 -10.84 15.44
N SER A 60 -23.92 -10.28 16.63
CA SER A 60 -23.49 -11.04 17.80
C SER A 60 -24.62 -11.98 18.23
N ARG A 61 -24.64 -13.21 17.68
CA ARG A 61 -25.30 -14.35 18.32
C ARG A 61 -24.27 -15.10 19.15
N ARG A 62 -24.35 -14.96 20.48
CA ARG A 62 -23.75 -15.91 21.41
C ARG A 62 -24.52 -17.22 21.32
N GLY A 63 -23.83 -18.31 20.98
CA GLY A 63 -24.34 -19.68 21.13
C GLY A 63 -23.89 -20.62 20.01
N MET A 64 -23.15 -21.65 20.41
CA MET A 64 -22.66 -22.79 19.63
C MET A 64 -21.50 -22.52 18.67
N ALA A 65 -20.40 -23.27 18.86
CA ALA A 65 -19.29 -23.37 17.94
C ALA A 65 -19.80 -23.88 16.58
N GLY A 66 -20.04 -22.95 15.65
CA GLY A 66 -20.23 -23.26 14.25
C GLY A 66 -18.88 -23.62 13.61
N PRO A 67 -18.88 -24.35 12.47
CA PRO A 67 -17.67 -24.54 11.70
C PRO A 67 -17.11 -23.16 11.38
N ALA A 68 -15.79 -22.98 11.50
CA ALA A 68 -15.11 -21.75 11.12
C ALA A 68 -15.63 -21.33 9.75
N THR A 69 -16.43 -20.25 9.70
CA THR A 69 -16.86 -19.69 8.43
C THR A 69 -15.60 -19.29 7.71
N ASP A 70 -15.29 -19.96 6.60
CA ASP A 70 -14.24 -19.56 5.67
C ASP A 70 -14.58 -18.13 5.22
N SER A 71 -14.05 -17.13 5.92
CA SER A 71 -14.20 -15.70 5.60
C SER A 71 -13.37 -15.29 4.39
N SER A 72 -12.91 -16.28 3.62
CA SER A 72 -12.11 -16.07 2.43
C SER A 72 -12.94 -15.39 1.34
N ILE A 73 -12.37 -14.36 0.74
CA ILE A 73 -12.96 -13.64 -0.38
C ILE A 73 -12.26 -14.10 -1.66
N LEU A 74 -13.04 -14.52 -2.65
CA LEU A 74 -12.51 -14.85 -3.97
C LEU A 74 -12.14 -13.57 -4.73
N VAL A 75 -10.84 -13.39 -4.97
CA VAL A 75 -10.27 -12.31 -5.77
C VAL A 75 -10.05 -12.83 -7.19
N GLN A 76 -10.87 -12.35 -8.13
CA GLN A 76 -10.77 -12.72 -9.53
C GLN A 76 -9.44 -12.24 -10.13
N GLY A 77 -8.96 -12.90 -11.18
CA GLY A 77 -7.74 -12.48 -11.89
C GLY A 77 -7.80 -11.02 -12.36
N GLY A 78 -6.66 -10.33 -12.27
CA GLY A 78 -6.52 -8.89 -12.53
C GLY A 78 -7.24 -7.97 -11.54
N SER A 79 -8.05 -8.50 -10.62
CA SER A 79 -8.86 -7.71 -9.70
C SER A 79 -8.10 -7.34 -8.43
N LEU A 80 -8.53 -6.24 -7.81
CA LEU A 80 -8.05 -5.75 -6.52
C LEU A 80 -9.13 -5.92 -5.46
N ARG A 81 -8.77 -6.43 -4.29
CA ARG A 81 -9.58 -6.35 -3.08
C ARG A 81 -8.84 -5.59 -1.99
N THR A 82 -9.60 -4.94 -1.13
CA THR A 82 -9.09 -3.98 -0.15
C THR A 82 -9.79 -4.17 1.18
N TRP A 83 -9.00 -4.21 2.25
CA TRP A 83 -9.44 -4.30 3.63
C TRP A 83 -8.90 -3.08 4.37
N SER A 84 -9.81 -2.24 4.89
CA SER A 84 -9.45 -1.01 5.57
C SER A 84 -9.76 -1.11 7.06
N TYR A 85 -8.75 -0.83 7.88
CA TYR A 85 -8.82 -0.85 9.33
C TYR A 85 -8.67 0.58 9.84
N ARG A 86 -9.75 1.14 10.41
CA ARG A 86 -9.75 2.52 10.94
C ARG A 86 -9.34 2.60 12.41
N SER A 87 -9.49 1.50 13.14
CA SER A 87 -9.17 1.47 14.57
C SER A 87 -7.67 1.37 14.76
N PRO A 88 -7.05 2.22 15.60
CA PRO A 88 -5.65 2.10 15.96
C PRO A 88 -5.36 0.86 16.82
N SER A 89 -6.40 0.15 17.30
CA SER A 89 -6.24 -1.10 18.04
C SER A 89 -5.81 -2.29 17.17
N VAL A 90 -5.86 -2.15 15.85
CA VAL A 90 -5.41 -3.17 14.90
C VAL A 90 -3.93 -2.92 14.61
N GLU A 91 -3.07 -3.57 15.38
CA GLU A 91 -1.60 -3.44 15.25
C GLU A 91 -1.01 -4.45 14.26
N GLN A 92 -1.74 -5.53 13.97
CA GLN A 92 -1.30 -6.61 13.10
C GLN A 92 -2.47 -7.18 12.30
N VAL A 93 -2.18 -7.62 11.07
CA VAL A 93 -3.13 -8.27 10.19
C VAL A 93 -2.46 -9.50 9.57
N GLN A 94 -3.13 -10.64 9.66
CA GLN A 94 -2.71 -11.86 8.99
C GLN A 94 -3.37 -11.96 7.61
N VAL A 95 -2.57 -12.23 6.60
CA VAL A 95 -3.01 -12.45 5.22
C VAL A 95 -2.71 -13.90 4.85
N VAL A 96 -3.75 -14.65 4.52
CA VAL A 96 -3.66 -16.02 4.03
C VAL A 96 -4.23 -16.09 2.63
N LEU A 97 -3.42 -16.56 1.69
CA LEU A 97 -3.78 -16.69 0.28
C LEU A 97 -3.67 -18.14 -0.18
N SER A 98 -4.67 -18.62 -0.90
CA SER A 98 -4.69 -19.95 -1.49
C SER A 98 -5.38 -19.97 -2.85
N THR A 99 -5.18 -21.07 -3.60
CA THR A 99 -5.79 -21.32 -4.91
C THR A 99 -6.30 -22.76 -4.98
N GLU A 100 -7.02 -23.14 -6.03
CA GLU A 100 -7.49 -24.52 -6.27
C GLU A 100 -6.49 -25.34 -7.11
N GLY A 101 -5.26 -25.45 -6.63
CA GLY A 101 -4.24 -26.33 -7.22
C GLY A 101 -3.57 -25.70 -8.44
N ARG A 102 -3.45 -24.37 -8.44
CA ARG A 102 -2.88 -23.56 -9.51
C ARG A 102 -1.79 -22.64 -8.98
N PRO A 103 -0.97 -22.08 -9.88
CA PRO A 103 -0.04 -21.03 -9.49
C PRO A 103 -0.78 -19.86 -8.86
N LEU A 104 -0.26 -19.38 -7.73
CA LEU A 104 -0.69 -18.17 -7.03
C LEU A 104 0.29 -17.08 -7.42
N ASP A 105 -0.18 -16.00 -8.05
CA ASP A 105 0.61 -14.78 -8.30
C ASP A 105 -0.20 -13.58 -7.81
N ALA A 106 0.28 -12.93 -6.76
CA ALA A 106 -0.42 -11.84 -6.10
C ALA A 106 0.52 -10.72 -5.68
N ASP A 107 0.03 -9.49 -5.79
CA ASP A 107 0.66 -8.32 -5.16
C ASP A 107 -0.12 -7.97 -3.88
N ILE A 108 0.58 -7.92 -2.76
CA ILE A 108 0.08 -7.48 -1.46
C ILE A 108 0.67 -6.11 -1.16
N GLU A 109 -0.17 -5.14 -0.85
CA GLU A 109 0.21 -3.76 -0.59
C GLU A 109 -0.35 -3.31 0.75
N LEU A 110 0.53 -2.82 1.63
CA LEU A 110 0.16 -2.12 2.86
C LEU A 110 0.22 -0.62 2.61
N TRP A 111 -0.93 0.03 2.70
CA TRP A 111 -1.11 1.47 2.64
C TRP A 111 -1.22 2.01 4.07
N GLN A 112 -0.24 2.84 4.46
CA GLN A 112 -0.15 3.43 5.79
C GLN A 112 0.60 4.77 5.77
N GLY A 113 0.47 5.53 6.86
CA GLY A 113 1.21 6.78 7.08
C GLY A 113 0.65 7.99 6.33
N PRO A 114 1.15 9.21 6.64
CA PRO A 114 0.65 10.46 6.07
C PRO A 114 0.93 10.61 4.57
N ASP A 115 2.04 10.03 4.10
CA ASP A 115 2.46 10.10 2.69
C ASP A 115 1.80 9.02 1.82
N ASN A 116 1.05 8.09 2.45
CA ASN A 116 0.32 7.01 1.81
C ASN A 116 1.16 6.24 0.75
N THR A 117 2.45 6.05 1.02
CA THR A 117 3.35 5.31 0.12
C THR A 117 3.22 3.81 0.43
N PRO A 118 2.81 2.96 -0.52
CA PRO A 118 2.55 1.56 -0.24
C PRO A 118 3.84 0.77 -0.02
N CYS A 119 3.85 -0.07 1.01
CA CYS A 119 4.80 -1.16 1.11
C CYS A 119 4.28 -2.35 0.30
N LYS A 120 5.04 -2.81 -0.68
CA LYS A 120 4.60 -3.82 -1.65
C LYS A 120 5.39 -5.11 -1.50
N MET A 121 4.68 -6.23 -1.49
CA MET A 121 5.22 -7.58 -1.51
C MET A 121 4.56 -8.35 -2.65
N ARG A 122 5.38 -8.92 -3.55
CA ARG A 122 4.89 -9.83 -4.58
C ARG A 122 5.10 -11.26 -4.14
N VAL A 123 4.06 -12.07 -4.26
CA VAL A 123 4.02 -13.46 -3.83
C VAL A 123 3.76 -14.33 -5.04
N TYR A 124 4.63 -15.31 -5.25
CA TYR A 124 4.45 -16.35 -6.25
C TYR A 124 4.60 -17.73 -5.61
N VAL A 125 3.66 -18.62 -5.88
CA VAL A 125 3.69 -20.02 -5.44
C VAL A 125 3.20 -20.92 -6.59
N GLU A 126 3.93 -21.99 -6.89
CA GLU A 126 3.58 -22.93 -7.98
C GLU A 126 2.23 -23.64 -7.78
N ASN A 127 1.90 -24.00 -6.54
CA ASN A 127 0.63 -24.63 -6.18
C ASN A 127 0.11 -24.07 -4.86
N GLY A 128 -0.80 -23.09 -4.94
CA GLY A 128 -1.39 -22.42 -3.77
C GLY A 128 -2.40 -23.26 -2.97
N GLN A 129 -2.76 -24.46 -3.44
CA GLN A 129 -3.56 -25.42 -2.65
C GLN A 129 -2.68 -26.27 -1.75
N LEU A 130 -1.58 -26.78 -2.29
CA LEU A 130 -0.62 -27.58 -1.54
C LEU A 130 0.23 -26.71 -0.60
N ARG A 131 0.54 -25.48 -1.04
CA ARG A 131 1.39 -24.53 -0.32
C ARG A 131 0.68 -23.18 -0.22
N PRO A 132 -0.33 -23.04 0.66
CA PRO A 132 -0.96 -21.74 0.89
C PRO A 132 0.08 -20.76 1.42
N PHE A 133 -0.04 -19.49 1.00
CA PHE A 133 0.80 -18.42 1.52
C PHE A 133 0.18 -17.83 2.77
N SER A 134 0.99 -17.60 3.81
CA SER A 134 0.57 -16.94 5.05
C SER A 134 1.63 -15.92 5.46
N ALA A 135 1.22 -14.70 5.77
CA ALA A 135 2.08 -13.65 6.28
C ALA A 135 1.35 -12.78 7.30
N VAL A 136 2.07 -12.39 8.35
CA VAL A 136 1.61 -11.38 9.31
C VAL A 136 2.23 -10.05 8.93
N VAL A 137 1.39 -9.06 8.71
CA VAL A 137 1.76 -7.70 8.34
C VAL A 137 1.51 -6.80 9.54
N GLU A 138 2.57 -6.14 10.01
CA GLU A 138 2.43 -5.11 11.04
C GLU A 138 1.76 -3.87 10.45
N THR A 139 0.76 -3.35 11.16
CA THR A 139 0.00 -2.15 10.79
C THR A 139 0.15 -1.09 11.90
N PRO A 140 1.37 -0.57 12.11
CA PRO A 140 1.61 0.39 13.17
C PRO A 140 0.96 1.73 12.85
N ARG A 141 0.18 2.27 13.80
CA ARG A 141 -0.39 3.63 13.80
C ARG A 141 -1.56 3.82 12.83
N GLY A 142 -2.46 4.74 13.16
CA GLY A 142 -3.44 5.34 12.24
C GLY A 142 -4.37 4.35 11.50
N PRO A 143 -5.15 4.86 10.53
CA PRO A 143 -5.91 4.01 9.64
C PRO A 143 -4.98 3.31 8.64
N ASN A 144 -5.10 1.99 8.55
CA ASN A 144 -4.30 1.15 7.67
C ASN A 144 -5.17 0.48 6.63
N THR A 145 -4.61 0.20 5.45
CA THR A 145 -5.33 -0.51 4.39
C THR A 145 -4.44 -1.57 3.75
N ILE A 146 -4.93 -2.81 3.74
CA ILE A 146 -4.32 -3.92 3.01
C ILE A 146 -5.02 -4.03 1.67
N ALA A 147 -4.26 -4.04 0.58
CA ALA A 147 -4.78 -4.24 -0.76
C ALA A 147 -4.11 -5.47 -1.37
N ILE A 148 -4.92 -6.37 -1.94
CA ILE A 148 -4.45 -7.62 -2.54
C ILE A 148 -4.93 -7.66 -3.97
N ARG A 149 -3.99 -7.75 -4.90
CA ARG A 149 -4.25 -7.85 -6.33
C ARG A 149 -3.89 -9.24 -6.81
N ASN A 150 -4.82 -9.91 -7.46
CA ASN A 150 -4.53 -11.12 -8.20
C ASN A 150 -3.91 -10.74 -9.55
N ILE A 151 -2.70 -11.19 -9.83
CA ILE A 151 -1.98 -10.95 -11.09
C ILE A 151 -2.32 -12.02 -12.13
N GLY A 152 -2.87 -13.16 -11.69
CA GLY A 152 -3.36 -14.22 -12.57
C GLY A 152 -4.47 -13.78 -13.53
N GLN A 153 -4.74 -14.62 -14.52
CA GLN A 153 -5.81 -14.42 -15.50
C GLN A 153 -7.20 -14.53 -14.85
N ILE A 154 -8.21 -13.93 -15.47
CA ILE A 154 -9.57 -13.79 -14.88
C ILE A 154 -10.21 -15.14 -14.54
N GLU A 155 -9.85 -16.21 -15.25
CA GLU A 155 -10.30 -17.58 -15.06
C GLU A 155 -9.72 -18.25 -13.79
N PHE A 156 -8.75 -17.61 -13.14
CA PHE A 156 -8.02 -18.16 -11.99
C PHE A 156 -8.22 -17.27 -10.76
N PRO A 157 -9.32 -17.45 -10.01
CA PRO A 157 -9.50 -16.74 -8.74
C PRO A 157 -8.53 -17.25 -7.68
N LEU A 158 -8.11 -16.35 -6.78
CA LEU A 158 -7.45 -16.71 -5.53
C LEU A 158 -8.40 -16.49 -4.37
N ALA A 159 -8.30 -17.32 -3.32
CA ALA A 159 -8.98 -17.11 -2.07
C ALA A 159 -8.09 -16.28 -1.15
N ALA A 160 -8.59 -15.13 -0.70
CA ALA A 160 -7.89 -14.25 0.23
C ALA A 160 -8.65 -14.19 1.56
N ASN A 161 -8.01 -14.66 2.63
CA ASN A 161 -8.50 -14.50 3.98
C ASN A 161 -7.61 -13.48 4.71
N VAL A 162 -8.22 -12.40 5.19
CA VAL A 162 -7.51 -11.30 5.86
C VAL A 162 -8.11 -11.12 7.25
N VAL A 163 -7.32 -11.41 8.27
CA VAL A 163 -7.77 -11.54 9.65
C VAL A 163 -7.02 -10.55 10.53
N ALA A 164 -7.74 -9.74 11.30
CA ALA A 164 -7.19 -8.76 12.24
C ALA A 164 -7.30 -9.19 13.71
N GLU A 165 -8.06 -10.25 13.99
CA GLU A 165 -8.28 -10.78 15.34
C GLU A 165 -7.57 -12.12 15.50
N ASN A 166 -6.96 -12.38 16.66
CA ASN A 166 -6.29 -13.66 16.95
C ASN A 166 -5.22 -14.03 15.90
N VAL A 167 -4.38 -13.04 15.56
CA VAL A 167 -3.25 -13.19 14.63
C VAL A 167 -2.22 -14.17 15.19
N ASP A 168 -1.71 -15.05 14.33
CA ASP A 168 -0.65 -15.98 14.70
C ASP A 168 0.62 -15.23 15.14
N VAL A 169 1.14 -15.61 16.30
CA VAL A 169 2.38 -15.03 16.85
C VAL A 169 3.55 -15.96 16.56
N PRO A 170 4.68 -15.46 16.03
CA PRO A 170 5.86 -16.29 15.80
C PRO A 170 6.39 -16.88 17.12
N SER A 171 6.99 -18.06 17.04
CA SER A 171 7.62 -18.70 18.20
C SER A 171 8.77 -17.85 18.74
N ALA A 172 9.13 -18.06 20.01
CA ALA A 172 10.22 -17.33 20.65
C ALA A 172 11.56 -17.53 19.91
N GLU A 173 11.81 -18.74 19.39
CA GLU A 173 13.01 -19.05 18.61
C GLU A 173 13.04 -18.28 17.27
N CYS A 174 11.89 -18.14 16.60
CA CYS A 174 11.79 -17.31 15.38
C CYS A 174 12.07 -15.83 15.68
N LEU A 175 11.62 -15.33 16.83
CA LEU A 175 11.87 -13.95 17.23
C LEU A 175 13.33 -13.70 17.59
N ASP A 176 14.00 -14.66 18.23
CA ASP A 176 15.41 -14.55 18.60
C ASP A 176 16.35 -14.60 17.37
N THR A 177 15.95 -15.36 16.35
CA THR A 177 16.70 -15.52 15.10
C THR A 177 16.38 -14.46 14.04
N ARG A 178 15.45 -13.53 14.31
CA ARG A 178 15.06 -12.50 13.34
C ARG A 178 16.23 -11.58 13.00
N MET A 179 16.37 -11.22 11.73
CA MET A 179 17.44 -10.33 11.28
C MET A 179 16.92 -9.31 10.27
N THR A 180 17.50 -8.11 10.30
CA THR A 180 17.16 -7.07 9.32
C THR A 180 17.96 -7.25 8.04
N ILE A 181 17.27 -7.31 6.90
CA ILE A 181 17.89 -7.29 5.57
C ILE A 181 17.84 -5.86 5.03
N GLN A 182 19.02 -5.27 4.78
CA GLN A 182 19.12 -3.90 4.27
C GLN A 182 18.93 -3.84 2.74
N GLY A 183 18.61 -2.65 2.24
CA GLY A 183 18.48 -2.41 0.79
C GLY A 183 19.76 -2.79 0.04
N GLY A 184 19.62 -3.64 -0.98
CA GLY A 184 20.75 -4.16 -1.76
C GLY A 184 21.46 -5.38 -1.16
N ALA A 185 21.11 -5.81 0.05
CA ALA A 185 21.64 -7.04 0.64
C ALA A 185 20.87 -8.26 0.13
N LEU A 186 21.60 -9.29 -0.29
CA LEU A 186 21.07 -10.61 -0.57
C LEU A 186 21.35 -11.54 0.62
N ARG A 187 20.33 -12.30 1.01
CA ARG A 187 20.44 -13.39 1.98
C ARG A 187 19.72 -14.60 1.42
N THR A 188 20.41 -15.73 1.47
CA THR A 188 19.92 -17.01 0.98
C THR A 188 19.93 -17.98 2.13
N TYR A 189 18.80 -18.64 2.34
CA TYR A 189 18.65 -19.69 3.34
C TYR A 189 18.52 -21.01 2.60
N PRO A 190 19.53 -21.89 2.65
CA PRO A 190 19.41 -23.22 2.09
C PRO A 190 18.45 -24.04 2.97
N PHE A 191 17.55 -24.78 2.33
CA PHE A 191 16.75 -25.79 3.01
C PHE A 191 17.49 -27.13 2.97
N ASP A 192 17.39 -27.89 4.06
CA ASP A 192 17.88 -29.26 4.08
C ASP A 192 17.00 -30.12 3.15
N PRO A 193 17.57 -31.08 2.39
CA PRO A 193 16.79 -32.01 1.57
C PRO A 193 15.70 -32.79 2.31
N SER A 194 15.75 -32.87 3.64
CA SER A 194 14.72 -33.52 4.46
C SER A 194 13.50 -32.64 4.77
N VAL A 195 13.51 -31.36 4.38
CA VAL A 195 12.39 -30.43 4.60
C VAL A 195 11.46 -30.50 3.39
N ASP A 196 10.25 -31.04 3.58
CA ASP A 196 9.16 -31.11 2.57
C ASP A 196 8.37 -29.79 2.44
#